data_AF-A0A9E5WG35-F1
#
_entry.id   AF-A0A9E5WG35-F1
#
_cell.length_a   1.000
_cell.length_b   1.000
_cell.length_c   1.000
_cell.angle_alpha   90.00
_cell.angle_beta   90.00
_cell.angle_gamma   90.00
#
_symmetry.space_group_name_H-M   'P 1'
#
loop_
_entity.id
_entity.type
_entity.pdbx_description
1 polymer ?
#
loop_
_entity_poly.entity_id
_entity_poly.type
_entity_poly.pdbx_seq_one_letter_code
_entity_poly.pdbx_strand_id
1 'polypeptide(L)'
;MGIIKKIRCRNCNRLFVPDSRNKGRQKYCDKTECRKASKTVSQKKWLSKPENKDYFRGPENVERVREWRKKNPGYWKQSKKPIALQDPLMAQHTEKIKDNSQVANCTLQDLLRVQPPVIIGLIANFIGSALQDDIALTLLRMQQSGQDILCLQPQTKGGECDYKIPDFKTADPQGSPKLQLG
;
A
#
# COMPACT_ATOMS: atom_id res chain seq x y z
N MET A 1 -8.35 -25.65 19.33
CA MET A 1 -9.35 -24.71 18.76
C MET A 1 -10.07 -24.01 19.91
N GLY A 2 -9.98 -22.68 20.01
CA GLY A 2 -10.57 -21.93 21.13
C GLY A 2 -12.09 -21.83 21.01
N ILE A 3 -12.82 -22.09 22.11
CA ILE A 3 -14.28 -21.99 22.15
C ILE A 3 -14.72 -20.54 21.89
N ILE A 4 -15.50 -20.32 20.84
CA ILE A 4 -16.05 -19.01 20.51
C ILE A 4 -17.20 -18.70 21.48
N LYS A 5 -16.96 -17.81 22.45
CA LYS A 5 -17.98 -17.37 23.42
C LYS A 5 -19.06 -16.53 22.72
N LYS A 6 -20.32 -16.96 22.83
CA LYS A 6 -21.50 -16.18 22.39
C LYS A 6 -21.96 -15.25 23.51
N ILE A 7 -22.44 -14.06 23.16
CA ILE A 7 -22.99 -13.07 24.11
C ILE A 7 -24.41 -12.65 23.70
N ARG A 8 -25.18 -12.11 24.65
CA ARG A 8 -26.55 -11.63 24.42
C ARG A 8 -26.56 -10.19 23.90
N CYS A 9 -27.28 -9.93 22.82
CA CYS A 9 -27.48 -8.58 22.29
C CYS A 9 -28.37 -7.74 23.22
N ARG A 10 -27.94 -6.50 23.51
CA ARG A 10 -28.70 -5.57 24.38
C ARG A 10 -30.00 -5.02 23.80
N ASN A 11 -30.26 -5.19 22.50
CA ASN A 11 -31.47 -4.72 21.84
C ASN A 11 -32.48 -5.84 21.60
N CYS A 12 -32.09 -6.88 20.86
CA CYS A 12 -32.99 -7.97 20.48
C CYS A 12 -32.87 -9.24 21.35
N ASN A 13 -32.01 -9.24 22.37
CA ASN A 13 -31.77 -10.38 23.28
C ASN A 13 -31.30 -11.69 22.62
N ARG A 14 -31.02 -11.71 21.32
CA ARG A 14 -30.44 -12.86 20.61
C ARG A 14 -28.99 -13.11 21.04
N LEU A 15 -28.61 -14.38 21.16
CA LEU A 15 -27.21 -14.80 21.29
C LEU A 15 -26.48 -14.67 19.95
N PHE A 16 -25.33 -14.01 19.95
CA PHE A 16 -24.49 -13.84 18.76
C PHE A 16 -23.01 -14.04 19.10
N VAL A 17 -22.22 -14.31 18.08
CA VAL A 17 -20.75 -14.37 18.17
C VAL A 17 -20.20 -12.96 17.94
N PRO A 18 -19.49 -12.36 18.90
CA PRO A 18 -18.82 -11.08 18.68
C PRO A 18 -17.70 -11.17 17.66
N ASP A 19 -17.50 -10.10 16.91
CA ASP A 19 -16.35 -9.92 16.02
C ASP A 19 -15.06 -10.07 16.83
N SER A 20 -14.10 -10.83 16.29
CA SER A 20 -12.83 -11.12 16.96
C SER A 20 -12.03 -9.87 17.30
N ARG A 21 -12.12 -8.83 16.46
CA ARG A 21 -11.44 -7.54 16.64
C ARG A 21 -12.07 -6.69 17.73
N ASN A 22 -13.33 -6.96 18.08
CA ASN A 22 -14.12 -6.12 18.97
C ASN A 22 -14.83 -6.88 20.09
N LYS A 23 -14.38 -8.10 20.42
CA LYS A 23 -15.06 -8.98 21.40
C LYS A 23 -15.34 -8.29 22.73
N GLY A 24 -14.41 -7.47 23.22
CA GLY A 24 -14.52 -6.78 24.50
C GLY A 24 -15.49 -5.58 24.51
N ARG A 25 -15.81 -4.99 23.35
CA ARG A 25 -16.66 -3.77 23.29
C ARG A 25 -18.00 -4.00 22.58
N GLN A 26 -18.11 -5.03 21.75
CA GLN A 26 -19.34 -5.31 21.02
C GLN A 26 -20.46 -5.77 21.96
N LYS A 27 -21.56 -5.02 21.99
CA LYS A 27 -22.73 -5.27 22.86
C LYS A 27 -24.02 -5.55 22.07
N TYR A 28 -23.97 -5.36 20.76
CA TYR A 28 -25.10 -5.48 19.85
C TYR A 28 -24.72 -6.42 18.71
N CYS A 29 -25.71 -7.16 18.19
CA CYS A 29 -25.51 -7.98 17.00
C CYS A 29 -25.47 -7.09 15.73
N ASP A 30 -25.23 -7.75 14.60
CA ASP A 30 -25.10 -7.21 13.25
C ASP A 30 -26.42 -6.72 12.62
N LYS A 31 -27.58 -7.17 13.12
CA LYS A 31 -28.90 -6.75 12.64
C LYS A 31 -29.01 -5.22 12.56
N THR A 32 -29.55 -4.73 11.45
CA THR A 32 -29.72 -3.30 11.14
C THR A 32 -30.36 -2.51 12.29
N GLU A 33 -31.46 -3.03 12.84
CA GLU A 33 -32.17 -2.40 13.96
C GLU A 33 -31.32 -2.35 15.24
N CYS A 34 -30.51 -3.38 15.49
CA CYS A 34 -29.60 -3.40 16.64
C CYS A 34 -28.41 -2.46 16.47
N ARG A 35 -27.93 -2.28 15.23
CA ARG A 35 -26.89 -1.28 14.91
C ARG A 35 -27.42 0.14 15.08
N LYS A 36 -28.66 0.43 14.64
CA LYS A 36 -29.33 1.71 14.87
C LYS A 36 -29.46 1.99 16.37
N ALA A 37 -29.99 1.03 17.14
CA ALA A 37 -30.11 1.13 18.60
C ALA A 37 -28.75 1.40 19.27
N SER A 38 -27.70 0.67 18.87
CA SER A 38 -26.33 0.90 19.35
C SER A 38 -25.85 2.32 19.08
N LYS A 39 -26.10 2.84 17.87
CA LYS A 39 -25.69 4.20 17.48
C LYS A 39 -26.42 5.23 18.34
N THR A 40 -27.74 5.10 18.51
CA THR A 40 -28.55 6.00 19.33
C THR A 40 -28.06 6.02 20.78
N VAL A 41 -27.80 4.86 21.38
CA VAL A 41 -27.28 4.79 22.76
C VAL A 41 -25.90 5.44 22.89
N SER A 42 -24.99 5.14 21.96
CA SER A 42 -23.66 5.75 21.95
C SER A 42 -23.72 7.27 21.75
N GLN A 43 -24.60 7.73 20.85
CA GLN A 43 -24.80 9.16 20.61
C GLN A 43 -25.40 9.86 21.83
N LYS A 44 -26.40 9.27 22.48
CA LYS A 44 -26.98 9.81 23.74
C LYS A 44 -25.92 9.92 24.83
N LYS A 45 -25.09 8.88 25.01
CA LYS A 45 -23.97 8.89 25.97
C LYS A 45 -22.91 9.94 25.62
N TRP A 46 -22.68 10.19 24.35
CA TRP A 46 -21.71 11.18 23.91
C TRP A 46 -22.24 12.61 24.10
N LEU A 47 -23.52 12.85 23.79
CA LEU A 47 -24.21 14.14 23.99
C LEU A 47 -24.52 14.45 25.46
N SER A 48 -24.53 13.47 26.35
CA SER A 48 -24.71 13.73 27.79
C SER A 48 -23.49 14.38 28.44
N LYS A 49 -22.35 14.44 27.74
CA LYS A 49 -21.17 15.18 28.19
C LYS A 49 -21.40 16.68 27.97
N PRO A 50 -21.17 17.55 28.97
CA PRO A 50 -21.40 18.99 28.85
C PRO A 50 -20.72 19.61 27.62
N GLU A 51 -19.50 19.18 27.30
CA GLU A 51 -18.69 19.70 26.19
C GLU A 51 -19.30 19.38 24.81
N ASN A 52 -20.09 18.31 24.71
CA ASN A 52 -20.66 17.84 23.44
C ASN A 52 -22.13 18.17 23.27
N LYS A 53 -22.78 18.71 24.31
CA LYS A 53 -24.24 18.92 24.38
C LYS A 53 -24.74 19.74 23.19
N ASP A 54 -24.02 20.81 22.89
CA ASP A 54 -24.35 21.74 21.81
C ASP A 54 -23.52 21.51 20.54
N TYR A 55 -22.79 20.39 20.43
CA TYR A 55 -21.91 20.16 19.27
C TYR A 55 -22.64 20.33 17.94
N PHE A 56 -23.84 19.75 17.77
CA PHE A 56 -24.59 19.87 16.52
C PHE A 56 -25.37 21.18 16.36
N ARG A 57 -25.44 22.03 17.40
CA ARG A 57 -26.23 23.26 17.44
C ARG A 57 -25.39 24.53 17.65
N GLY A 58 -24.11 24.37 17.97
CA GLY A 58 -23.23 25.47 18.35
C GLY A 58 -22.87 26.38 17.18
N PRO A 59 -22.78 27.70 17.40
CA PRO A 59 -22.44 28.67 16.37
C PRO A 59 -21.07 28.40 15.74
N GLU A 60 -20.11 27.89 16.51
CA GLU A 60 -18.78 27.50 16.03
C GLU A 60 -18.84 26.46 14.91
N ASN A 61 -19.66 25.40 15.07
CA ASN A 61 -19.79 24.37 14.05
C ASN A 61 -20.49 24.89 12.79
N VAL A 62 -21.44 25.82 12.95
CA VAL A 62 -22.07 26.50 11.82
C VAL A 62 -21.05 27.34 11.05
N GLU A 63 -20.24 28.14 11.75
CA GLU A 63 -19.25 28.99 11.10
C GLU A 63 -18.15 28.16 10.44
N ARG A 64 -17.65 27.11 11.10
CA ARG A 64 -16.73 26.14 10.50
C ARG A 64 -17.26 25.56 9.19
N VAL A 65 -18.54 25.19 9.13
CA VAL A 65 -19.17 24.67 7.91
C VAL A 65 -19.29 25.77 6.85
N ARG A 66 -19.60 27.02 7.22
CA ARG A 66 -19.64 28.16 6.29
C ARG A 66 -18.27 28.45 5.69
N GLU A 67 -17.23 28.53 6.51
CA GLU A 67 -15.85 28.71 6.05
C GLU A 67 -15.41 27.57 5.13
N TRP A 68 -15.72 26.33 5.50
CA TRP A 68 -15.41 25.18 4.68
C TRP A 68 -16.11 25.27 3.31
N ARG A 69 -17.37 25.69 3.26
CA ARG A 69 -18.11 25.91 2.00
C ARG A 69 -17.54 27.06 1.17
N LYS A 70 -17.09 28.16 1.80
CA LYS A 70 -16.41 29.27 1.12
C LYS A 70 -15.10 28.80 0.47
N LYS A 71 -14.32 27.96 1.17
CA LYS A 71 -13.07 27.37 0.67
C LYS A 71 -13.28 26.27 -0.38
N ASN A 72 -14.43 25.58 -0.36
CA ASN A 72 -14.75 24.45 -1.25
C ASN A 72 -16.02 24.72 -2.08
N PRO A 73 -16.02 25.76 -2.94
CA PRO A 73 -17.15 26.04 -3.80
C PRO A 73 -17.39 24.88 -4.78
N GLY A 74 -18.65 24.50 -4.98
CA GLY A 74 -19.00 23.43 -5.93
C GLY A 74 -18.76 22.00 -5.45
N TYR A 75 -18.27 21.77 -4.23
CA TYR A 75 -18.09 20.41 -3.68
C TYR A 75 -19.35 19.54 -3.79
N TRP A 76 -20.51 20.11 -3.46
CA TRP A 76 -21.80 19.39 -3.51
C TRP A 76 -22.29 19.13 -4.94
N LYS A 77 -21.67 19.77 -5.95
CA LYS A 77 -21.95 19.58 -7.38
C LYS A 77 -21.03 18.54 -8.01
N GLN A 78 -20.02 18.04 -7.31
CA GLN A 78 -19.28 16.87 -7.78
C GLN A 78 -20.25 15.69 -7.78
N SER A 79 -20.62 15.24 -8.99
CA SER A 79 -21.29 13.98 -9.18
C SER A 79 -20.52 12.90 -8.40
N LYS A 80 -21.26 12.03 -7.71
CA LYS A 80 -20.65 10.85 -7.09
C LYS A 80 -19.93 10.11 -8.20
N LYS A 81 -18.59 10.23 -8.28
CA LYS A 81 -17.80 9.35 -9.12
C LYS A 81 -18.18 7.94 -8.67
N PRO A 82 -18.66 7.05 -9.56
CA PRO A 82 -18.99 5.69 -9.21
C PRO A 82 -17.69 4.89 -9.07
N ILE A 83 -16.80 5.31 -8.17
CA ILE A 83 -15.61 4.56 -7.77
C ILE A 83 -15.45 4.85 -6.27
N ALA A 84 -15.89 3.91 -5.44
CA ALA A 84 -15.21 3.74 -4.17
C ALA A 84 -13.73 3.50 -4.51
N LEU A 85 -12.79 4.06 -3.74
CA LEU A 85 -11.33 3.81 -3.86
C LEU A 85 -10.93 2.34 -3.61
N GLN A 86 -11.85 1.40 -3.83
CA GLN A 86 -11.60 0.01 -4.02
C GLN A 86 -12.04 -0.25 -5.46
N ASP A 87 -11.08 -0.35 -6.38
CA ASP A 87 -11.35 -0.93 -7.68
C ASP A 87 -12.06 -2.26 -7.43
N PRO A 88 -13.33 -2.40 -7.86
CA PRO A 88 -13.98 -3.69 -7.80
C PRO A 88 -13.11 -4.61 -8.65
N LEU A 89 -12.65 -5.72 -8.06
CA LEU A 89 -11.94 -6.76 -8.79
C LEU A 89 -12.88 -7.25 -9.88
N MET A 90 -12.79 -6.64 -11.07
CA MET A 90 -13.53 -7.09 -12.23
C MET A 90 -13.01 -8.48 -12.53
N ALA A 91 -13.87 -9.48 -12.37
CA ALA A 91 -13.59 -10.81 -12.85
C ALA A 91 -13.30 -10.70 -14.35
N GLN A 92 -12.03 -10.80 -14.72
CA GLN A 92 -11.64 -10.71 -16.12
C GLN A 92 -12.17 -11.94 -16.85
N HIS A 93 -12.98 -11.67 -17.86
CA HIS A 93 -13.44 -12.63 -18.84
C HIS A 93 -12.23 -13.32 -19.47
N THR A 94 -12.19 -14.65 -19.38
CA THR A 94 -11.12 -15.46 -19.98
C THR A 94 -11.31 -15.50 -21.49
N GLU A 95 -10.87 -14.46 -22.19
CA GLU A 95 -10.64 -14.56 -23.62
C GLU A 95 -9.22 -15.03 -23.87
N LYS A 96 -9.13 -16.29 -24.32
CA LYS A 96 -7.94 -16.86 -24.94
C LYS A 96 -7.57 -16.00 -26.16
N ILE A 97 -6.62 -15.11 -26.00
CA ILE A 97 -5.94 -14.50 -27.14
C ILE A 97 -4.50 -14.99 -27.16
N LYS A 98 -4.20 -15.66 -28.27
CA LYS A 98 -2.90 -16.18 -28.67
C LYS A 98 -1.85 -15.07 -28.70
N ASP A 99 -0.79 -15.31 -27.95
CA ASP A 99 0.62 -15.21 -28.36
C ASP A 99 1.26 -13.85 -28.69
N ASN A 100 2.45 -13.69 -28.14
CA ASN A 100 3.52 -12.72 -28.43
C ASN A 100 3.34 -11.24 -28.03
N SER A 101 3.64 -10.95 -26.75
CA SER A 101 4.77 -10.07 -26.38
C SER A 101 4.99 -10.17 -24.88
N GLN A 102 6.00 -10.94 -24.51
CA GLN A 102 6.26 -11.47 -23.16
C GLN A 102 6.90 -10.43 -22.22
N VAL A 103 6.42 -9.18 -22.25
CA VAL A 103 6.86 -8.09 -21.36
C VAL A 103 5.65 -7.27 -20.92
N ALA A 104 4.56 -7.94 -20.56
CA ALA A 104 3.37 -7.29 -20.02
C ALA A 104 3.22 -7.64 -18.55
N ASN A 105 3.61 -6.68 -17.69
CA ASN A 105 3.05 -6.49 -16.35
C ASN A 105 3.21 -7.67 -15.37
N CYS A 106 4.43 -8.20 -15.18
CA CYS A 106 4.70 -8.93 -13.94
C CYS A 106 4.64 -7.90 -12.81
N THR A 107 3.59 -7.96 -11.98
CA THR A 107 3.55 -7.13 -10.78
C THR A 107 4.72 -7.51 -9.88
N LEU A 108 5.24 -6.56 -9.11
CA LEU A 108 6.39 -6.77 -8.22
C LEU A 108 6.21 -7.97 -7.28
N GLN A 109 4.97 -8.26 -6.89
CA GLN A 109 4.62 -9.44 -6.09
C GLN A 109 4.72 -10.75 -6.87
N ASP A 110 4.37 -10.78 -8.15
CA ASP A 110 4.43 -11.98 -8.97
C ASP A 110 5.88 -12.38 -9.25
N LEU A 111 6.75 -11.41 -9.53
CA LEU A 111 8.19 -11.61 -9.67
C LEU A 111 8.83 -12.22 -8.42
N LEU A 112 8.43 -11.76 -7.23
CA LEU A 112 8.96 -12.26 -5.97
C LEU A 112 8.34 -13.59 -5.54
N ARG A 113 7.07 -13.85 -5.87
CA ARG A 113 6.40 -15.13 -5.56
C ARG A 113 6.92 -16.31 -6.39
N VAL A 114 7.37 -16.04 -7.61
CA VAL A 114 7.86 -17.08 -8.54
C VAL A 114 9.33 -17.43 -8.29
N GLN A 115 10.04 -16.67 -7.44
CA GLN A 115 11.46 -16.93 -7.18
C GLN A 115 11.73 -17.98 -6.11
N PRO A 116 12.69 -18.90 -6.35
CA PRO A 116 13.24 -19.73 -5.30
C PRO A 116 13.77 -18.87 -4.14
N PRO A 117 13.46 -19.21 -2.87
CA PRO A 117 13.92 -18.46 -1.70
C PRO A 117 15.43 -18.20 -1.64
N VAL A 118 16.23 -19.07 -2.27
CA VAL A 118 17.68 -18.91 -2.41
C VAL A 118 18.06 -17.66 -3.21
N ILE A 119 17.33 -17.34 -4.28
CA ILE A 119 17.60 -16.15 -5.10
C ILE A 119 17.32 -14.88 -4.31
N ILE A 120 16.19 -14.85 -3.58
CA ILE A 120 15.84 -13.73 -2.69
C ILE A 120 16.92 -13.54 -1.63
N GLY A 121 17.41 -14.63 -1.02
CA GLY A 121 18.49 -14.59 -0.03
C GLY A 121 19.82 -14.06 -0.59
N LEU A 122 20.19 -14.46 -1.81
CA LEU A 122 21.41 -13.97 -2.48
C LEU A 122 21.33 -12.47 -2.78
N ILE A 123 20.18 -12.00 -3.27
CA ILE A 123 19.96 -10.58 -3.57
C ILE A 123 19.97 -9.76 -2.27
N ALA A 124 19.29 -10.23 -1.22
CA ALA A 124 19.29 -9.57 0.07
C ALA A 124 20.71 -9.48 0.68
N ASN A 125 21.50 -10.55 0.56
CA ASN A 125 22.89 -10.57 1.02
C ASN A 125 23.79 -9.62 0.21
N PHE A 126 23.55 -9.49 -1.09
CA PHE A 126 24.31 -8.61 -1.96
C PHE A 126 24.08 -7.12 -1.66
N ILE A 127 22.85 -6.73 -1.32
CA ILE A 127 22.49 -5.33 -1.02
C ILE A 127 22.66 -5.02 0.48
N GLY A 128 22.68 -6.05 1.34
CA GLY A 128 22.64 -5.89 2.80
C GLY A 128 21.27 -5.47 3.32
N SER A 129 20.19 -5.65 2.54
CA SER A 129 18.82 -5.29 2.89
C SER A 129 17.86 -6.46 2.67
N ALA A 130 16.99 -6.71 3.65
CA ALA A 130 15.89 -7.66 3.55
C ALA A 130 14.54 -6.98 3.18
N LEU A 131 14.57 -5.68 2.88
CA LEU A 131 13.37 -4.93 2.52
C LEU A 131 12.87 -5.37 1.14
N GLN A 132 11.58 -5.67 1.06
CA GLN A 132 10.96 -6.22 -0.14
C GLN A 132 11.08 -5.29 -1.36
N ASP A 133 10.98 -3.97 -1.15
CA ASP A 133 11.10 -2.96 -2.21
C ASP A 133 12.52 -2.90 -2.78
N ASP A 134 13.54 -2.94 -1.91
CA ASP A 134 14.95 -2.93 -2.31
C ASP A 134 15.33 -4.19 -3.10
N ILE A 135 14.84 -5.36 -2.63
CA ILE A 135 15.03 -6.65 -3.29
C ILE A 135 14.39 -6.64 -4.67
N ALA A 136 13.16 -6.14 -4.79
CA ALA A 136 12.46 -6.08 -6.07
C ALA A 136 13.12 -5.13 -7.07
N LEU A 137 13.51 -3.93 -6.63
CA LEU A 137 14.21 -2.96 -7.49
C LEU A 137 15.53 -3.53 -8.02
N THR A 138 16.29 -4.19 -7.14
CA THR A 138 17.58 -4.77 -7.53
C THR A 138 17.40 -5.99 -8.41
N LEU A 139 16.39 -6.82 -8.13
CA LEU A 139 16.05 -7.95 -8.97
C LEU A 139 15.75 -7.53 -10.41
N LEU A 140 14.94 -6.48 -10.60
CA LEU A 140 14.62 -5.97 -11.92
C LEU A 140 15.87 -5.48 -12.68
N ARG A 141 16.79 -4.81 -11.98
CA ARG A 141 18.07 -4.36 -12.56
C ARG A 141 18.96 -5.54 -12.95
N MET A 142 19.07 -6.56 -12.09
CA MET A 142 19.83 -7.78 -12.37
C MET A 142 19.23 -8.55 -13.54
N GLN A 143 17.90 -8.61 -13.64
CA GLN A 143 17.21 -9.22 -14.76
C GLN A 143 17.49 -8.48 -16.08
N GLN A 144 17.38 -7.15 -16.07
CA GLN A 144 17.70 -6.34 -17.24
C GLN A 144 19.16 -6.52 -17.66
N SER A 145 20.10 -6.46 -16.72
CA SER A 145 21.52 -6.68 -17.00
C SER A 145 21.80 -8.09 -17.54
N GLY A 146 21.14 -9.11 -16.99
CA GLY A 146 21.23 -10.48 -17.51
C GLY A 146 20.68 -10.59 -18.93
N GLN A 147 19.57 -9.92 -19.23
CA GLN A 147 19.02 -9.87 -20.59
C GLN A 147 19.95 -9.15 -21.55
N ASP A 148 20.58 -8.05 -21.13
CA ASP A 148 21.54 -7.32 -21.96
C ASP A 148 22.77 -8.20 -22.27
N ILE A 149 23.27 -8.96 -21.28
CA ILE A 149 24.39 -9.91 -21.47
C ILE A 149 24.01 -11.05 -22.42
N LEU A 150 22.81 -11.61 -22.28
CA LEU A 150 22.33 -12.72 -23.10
C LEU A 150 21.91 -12.27 -24.51
N CYS A 151 21.44 -11.03 -24.67
CA CYS A 151 21.03 -10.44 -25.95
C CYS A 151 22.18 -9.75 -26.70
N LEU A 152 23.41 -9.73 -26.17
CA LEU A 152 24.60 -9.37 -26.93
C LEU A 152 24.83 -10.42 -28.04
N GLN A 153 24.23 -10.18 -29.21
CA GLN A 153 24.70 -10.79 -30.45
C GLN A 153 26.10 -10.23 -30.77
N PRO A 154 27.11 -11.08 -31.03
CA PRO A 154 28.39 -10.61 -31.54
C PRO A 154 28.20 -10.16 -32.99
N GLN A 155 28.13 -8.84 -33.22
CA GLN A 155 28.31 -8.29 -34.55
C GLN A 155 29.80 -8.35 -34.89
N THR A 156 30.27 -9.52 -35.35
CA THR A 156 31.56 -9.61 -36.05
C THR A 156 31.42 -8.96 -37.42
N LYS A 157 31.85 -7.69 -37.55
CA LYS A 157 32.49 -7.18 -38.77
C LYS A 157 33.62 -6.24 -38.37
N GLY A 158 34.84 -6.64 -38.69
CA GLY A 158 36.06 -5.90 -38.41
C GLY A 158 36.02 -4.50 -39.00
N GLY A 159 36.40 -3.53 -38.16
CA GLY A 159 36.80 -2.18 -38.53
C GLY A 159 38.06 -1.86 -37.73
N GLU A 160 39.06 -1.40 -38.44
CA GLU A 160 40.44 -1.14 -38.03
C GLU A 160 40.56 -0.43 -36.66
N CYS A 161 41.51 -0.90 -35.84
CA CYS A 161 41.82 -0.33 -34.53
C CYS A 161 42.63 0.97 -34.69
N ASP A 162 41.95 2.12 -34.65
CA ASP A 162 42.62 3.39 -34.38
C ASP A 162 42.47 3.73 -32.88
N TYR A 163 43.49 3.36 -32.10
CA TYR A 163 43.63 3.84 -30.74
C TYR A 163 43.99 5.34 -30.78
N LYS A 164 43.04 6.20 -30.42
CA LYS A 164 43.35 7.54 -29.91
C LYS A 164 43.16 7.48 -28.41
N ILE A 165 44.27 7.35 -27.68
CA ILE A 165 44.34 7.48 -26.22
C ILE A 165 44.02 8.94 -25.85
N PRO A 166 42.95 9.25 -25.10
CA PRO A 166 42.85 10.51 -24.40
C PRO A 166 43.50 10.32 -23.02
N ASP A 167 44.54 11.11 -22.81
CA ASP A 167 45.40 11.24 -21.65
C ASP A 167 44.59 11.34 -20.34
N PHE A 168 44.59 10.28 -19.52
CA PHE A 168 44.13 10.37 -18.13
C PHE A 168 45.22 11.07 -17.31
N LYS A 169 45.17 12.39 -17.30
CA LYS A 169 45.86 13.21 -16.30
C LYS A 169 45.26 12.87 -14.93
N THR A 170 46.00 12.10 -14.16
CA THR A 170 45.83 11.91 -12.72
C THR A 170 45.87 13.27 -12.02
N ALA A 171 44.84 13.58 -11.25
CA ALA A 171 44.91 14.60 -10.22
C ALA A 171 44.27 14.02 -8.96
N ASP A 172 45.11 13.43 -8.11
CA ASP A 172 44.82 13.14 -6.71
C ASP A 172 44.45 14.45 -5.98
N PRO A 173 43.39 14.46 -5.17
CA PRO A 173 43.32 15.30 -4.00
C PRO A 173 43.73 14.47 -2.79
N GLN A 174 44.93 14.75 -2.29
CA GLN A 174 45.41 14.31 -1.00
C GLN A 174 44.44 14.68 0.14
N GLY A 175 44.43 13.81 1.16
CA GLY A 175 44.26 14.24 2.55
C GLY A 175 42.98 13.77 3.22
N SER A 176 42.96 12.51 3.67
CA SER A 176 42.03 12.05 4.71
C SER A 176 42.61 12.33 6.10
N PRO A 177 41.93 13.07 7.00
CA PRO A 177 42.29 13.10 8.41
C PRO A 177 41.79 11.84 9.13
N LYS A 178 42.68 11.14 9.82
CA LYS A 178 42.40 10.04 10.76
C LYS A 178 41.48 10.52 11.89
N LEU A 179 40.36 9.84 12.10
CA LEU A 179 39.61 9.91 13.36
C LEU A 179 39.91 8.66 14.20
N GLN A 180 40.47 8.91 15.39
CA GLN A 180 40.72 7.93 16.44
C GLN A 180 39.39 7.55 17.09
N LEU A 181 39.19 6.25 17.31
CA LEU A 181 38.12 5.72 18.17
C LEU A 181 38.58 5.86 19.62
N GLY A 182 37.77 6.56 20.43
CA GLY A 182 37.77 6.47 21.89
C GLY A 182 36.69 5.50 22.36
#